data_AF-A0A6M3LMP6-F1
#
_entry.id   AF-A0A6M3LMP6-F1
#
_cell.length_a   1.000
_cell.length_b   1.000
_cell.length_c   1.000
_cell.angle_alpha   90.00
_cell.angle_beta   90.00
_cell.angle_gamma   90.00
#
_symmetry.space_group_name_H-M   'P 1'
#
loop_
_entity.id
_entity.type
_entity.pdbx_description
1 polymer ?
#
loop_
_entity_poly.entity_id
_entity_poly.type
_entity_poly.pdbx_seq_one_letter_code
_entity_poly.pdbx_strand_id
1 'polypeptide(L)' 'MNERRAVWQEHHGLIPKGWLIHSLNGNKGDVQLENLACIPRYPVHQGQITAPYVARIRKLEEELKLLKGEKQ' A
#
# COMPACT_ATOMS: atom_id res chain seq x y z
N MET A 1 13.93 11.76 -2.78
CA MET A 1 13.68 10.63 -3.70
C MET A 1 12.41 9.93 -3.23
N ASN A 2 11.52 9.47 -4.11
CA ASN A 2 10.27 8.82 -3.69
C ASN A 2 10.58 7.37 -3.28
N GLU A 3 10.78 7.15 -1.98
CA GLU A 3 11.24 5.88 -1.40
C GLU A 3 10.41 4.68 -1.84
N ARG A 4 9.07 4.80 -1.87
CA ARG A 4 8.16 3.76 -2.38
C ARG A 4 8.43 3.36 -3.82
N ARG A 5 8.85 4.31 -4.66
CA ARG A 5 9.24 4.01 -6.05
C ARG A 5 10.57 3.27 -6.10
N ALA A 6 11.52 3.63 -5.24
CA ALA A 6 12.81 2.95 -5.16
C ALA A 6 12.63 1.49 -4.75
N VAL A 7 11.93 1.24 -3.63
CA VAL A 7 11.64 -0.12 -3.13
C VAL A 7 10.90 -0.96 -4.17
N TRP A 8 9.88 -0.40 -4.82
CA TRP A 8 9.17 -1.12 -5.88
C TRP A 8 10.09 -1.46 -7.06
N GLN A 9 10.89 -0.49 -7.52
CA GLN A 9 11.74 -0.67 -8.70
C GLN A 9 12.90 -1.63 -8.44
N GLU A 10 13.40 -1.71 -7.21
CA GLU A 10 14.40 -2.69 -6.80
C GLU A 10 13.89 -4.13 -6.92
N HIS A 11 12.64 -4.39 -6.54
CA HIS A 11 12.09 -5.75 -6.56
C HIS A 11 11.35 -6.11 -7.87
N HIS A 12 10.69 -5.16 -8.53
CA HIS A 12 9.82 -5.44 -9.68
C HIS A 12 10.29 -4.78 -10.98
N GLY A 13 11.31 -3.92 -10.92
CA GLY A 13 11.83 -3.21 -12.09
C GLY A 13 11.01 -1.95 -12.42
N LEU A 14 11.09 -1.52 -13.68
CA LEU A 14 10.60 -0.20 -14.09
C LEU A 14 9.08 -0.06 -13.92
N ILE A 15 8.67 1.10 -13.42
CA ILE A 15 7.25 1.48 -13.34
C ILE A 15 6.77 1.91 -14.73
N PRO A 16 5.71 1.30 -15.29
CA PRO A 16 5.19 1.67 -16.61
C PRO A 16 4.84 3.16 -16.73
N LYS A 17 4.99 3.72 -17.93
CA LYS A 17 4.65 5.12 -18.19
C LYS A 17 3.18 5.37 -17.87
N GLY A 18 2.90 6.42 -17.10
CA GLY A 18 1.54 6.77 -16.69
C GLY A 18 1.00 5.95 -15.52
N TRP A 19 1.82 5.14 -14.86
CA TRP A 19 1.47 4.42 -13.62
C TRP A 19 2.10 5.10 -12.40
N LEU A 20 1.55 4.83 -11.23
CA LEU A 20 2.02 5.32 -9.95
C LEU A 20 2.05 4.20 -8.91
N ILE A 21 2.85 4.41 -7.86
CA ILE A 21 2.85 3.53 -6.69
C ILE A 21 1.90 4.10 -5.64
N HIS A 22 0.96 3.27 -5.20
CA HIS A 22 -0.02 3.57 -4.16
C HIS A 22 0.31 2.78 -2.88
N SER A 23 0.06 3.39 -1.72
CA SER A 23 0.16 2.72 -0.42
C SER A 23 -1.21 2.16 -0.06
N LEU A 24 -1.33 0.84 0.07
CA LEU A 24 -2.61 0.14 0.22
C LEU A 24 -3.28 0.40 1.56
N ASN A 25 -2.52 0.56 2.65
CA ASN A 25 -3.06 0.95 3.96
C ASN A 25 -3.31 2.46 4.11
N GLY A 26 -2.99 3.26 3.09
CA GLY A 26 -3.10 4.72 3.13
C GLY A 26 -1.99 5.42 3.92
N ASN A 27 -1.08 4.67 4.57
CA ASN A 27 0.10 5.22 5.22
C ASN A 27 1.23 5.41 4.18
N LYS A 28 1.56 6.67 3.88
CA LYS A 28 2.60 7.00 2.90
C LYS A 28 4.02 6.68 3.37
N GLY A 29 4.23 6.52 4.68
CA GLY A 29 5.52 6.17 5.28
C GLY A 29 5.76 4.67 5.41
N ASP A 30 4.72 3.84 5.21
CA ASP A 30 4.89 2.40 5.15
C ASP A 30 5.28 2.00 3.72
N VAL A 31 6.57 1.68 3.56
CA VAL A 31 7.21 1.36 2.29
C VAL A 31 7.44 -0.14 2.09
N GLN A 32 6.89 -1.00 2.96
CA GLN A 32 6.97 -2.45 2.78
C GLN A 32 6.34 -2.86 1.45
N LEU A 33 6.99 -3.78 0.73
CA LEU A 33 6.61 -4.13 -0.64
C LEU A 33 5.16 -4.63 -0.72
N GLU A 34 4.73 -5.42 0.26
CA GLU A 34 3.36 -5.91 0.40
C GLU A 34 2.30 -4.80 0.58
N ASN A 35 2.71 -3.61 1.03
CA ASN A 35 1.85 -2.43 1.17
C ASN A 35 1.85 -1.55 -0.09
N LEU A 36 2.63 -1.89 -1.10
CA LEU A 36 2.73 -1.10 -2.33
C LEU A 36 1.96 -1.76 -3.48
N ALA A 37 1.31 -0.92 -4.28
CA ALA A 37 0.68 -1.36 -5.53
C ALA A 37 1.02 -0.41 -6.68
N CYS A 38 1.46 -0.97 -7.80
CA CYS A 38 1.61 -0.23 -9.04
C CYS A 38 0.27 -0.19 -9.77
N ILE A 39 -0.29 1.00 -9.92
CA ILE A 39 -1.62 1.21 -10.52
C ILE A 39 -1.56 2.28 -11.62
N PRO A 40 -2.43 2.20 -12.65
CA PRO A 40 -2.55 3.28 -13.64
C PRO A 40 -2.88 4.61 -12.95
N ARG A 41 -2.35 5.74 -13.45
CA ARG A 41 -2.64 7.08 -12.90
C ARG A 41 -4.09 7.52 -13.13
N TYR A 42 -4.79 6.94 -14.11
CA TYR A 42 -6.09 7.42 -14.62
C TYR A 42 -7.35 6.56 -14.36
N PRO A 43 -7.49 5.78 -13.28
CA PRO A 43 -8.83 5.50 -12.76
C PRO A 43 -9.33 6.79 -12.13
N VAL A 44 -10.38 7.39 -12.69
CA VAL A 44 -11.10 8.56 -12.13
C VAL A 44 -11.55 8.31 -10.68
N HIS A 45 -11.47 7.06 -10.23
CA HIS A 45 -11.90 6.57 -8.93
C HIS A 45 -10.82 5.76 -8.17
N GLN A 46 -9.53 6.06 -8.33
CA GLN A 46 -8.44 5.35 -7.59
C GLN A 46 -8.75 5.17 -6.10
N GLY A 47 -9.19 6.24 -5.42
CA GLY A 47 -9.54 6.17 -4.01
C GLY A 47 -10.72 5.25 -3.71
N GLN A 48 -11.68 5.12 -4.63
CA GLN A 48 -12.81 4.19 -4.47
C GLN A 48 -12.36 2.74 -4.70
N ILE A 49 -11.43 2.52 -5.64
CA ILE A 49 -10.85 1.19 -5.89
C ILE A 49 -10.03 0.73 -4.68
N THR A 50 -9.25 1.63 -4.07
CA THR A 50 -8.38 1.27 -2.95
C THR A 50 -9.08 1.31 -1.59
N ALA A 51 -10.17 2.06 -1.44
CA ALA A 51 -10.89 2.20 -0.17
C ALA A 51 -11.29 0.86 0.51
N PRO A 52 -11.82 -0.16 -0.20
CA PRO A 52 -12.14 -1.45 0.42
C PRO A 52 -10.89 -2.13 1.01
N TYR A 53 -9.76 -2.04 0.32
CA TYR A 53 -8.50 -2.62 0.78
C TYR A 53 -7.94 -1.86 1.98
N VAL A 54 -7.98 -0.52 1.94
CA VAL A 54 -7.57 0.33 3.08
C VAL A 54 -8.37 -0.05 4.33
N ALA A 55 -9.70 -0.15 4.21
CA ALA A 55 -10.57 -0.49 5.33
C ALA A 55 -10.27 -1.88 5.89
N ARG A 56 -10.09 -2.87 5.01
CA ARG A 56 -9.76 -4.24 5.40
C ARG A 56 -8.40 -4.32 6.10
N ILE A 57 -7.37 -3.67 5.56
CA ILE A 57 -6.01 -3.71 6.12
C ILE A 57 -6.00 -3.11 7.52
N ARG A 58 -6.62 -1.94 7.71
CA ARG A 58 -6.72 -1.29 9.03
C ARG A 58 -7.40 -2.19 10.06
N LYS A 59 -8.51 -2.83 9.69
CA LYS A 59 -9.21 -3.78 10.55
C LYS A 59 -8.31 -4.95 10.95
N LEU A 60 -7.58 -5.53 9.99
CA LEU A 60 -6.66 -6.64 10.27
C LEU A 60 -5.47 -6.21 11.13
N GLU A 61 -4.94 -5.00 10.92
CA GLU A 61 -3.87 -4.43 11.75
C GLU A 61 -4.34 -4.22 13.20
N GLU A 62 -5.57 -3.76 13.42
CA GLU A 62 -6.20 -3.62 14.73
C GLU A 62 -6.38 -5.00 15.41
N GLU A 63 -6.94 -5.98 14.71
CA GLU A 63 -7.11 -7.35 15.21
C GLU A 63 -5.76 -7.98 15.59
N LEU A 64 -4.74 -7.82 14.76
CA LEU A 64 -3.38 -8.29 15.03
C LEU A 64 -2.76 -7.62 16.25
N LYS A 65 -3.01 -6.32 16.45
CA LYS A 65 -2.52 -5.58 17.61
C LYS A 65 -3.13 -6.11 18.90
N LEU A 66 -4.43 -6.41 18.90
CA LEU A 66 -5.12 -7.02 20.04
C LEU A 66 -4.55 -8.41 20.33
N LEU A 67 -4.47 -9.29 19.33
CA LEU A 67 -3.95 -10.66 19.48
C LEU A 67 -2.49 -10.72 19.93
N LYS A 68 -1.66 -9.77 19.50
CA LYS A 68 -0.26 -9.67 19.93
C LYS A 68 -0.12 -9.03 21.30
N GLY A 69 -1.03 -8.13 21.68
CA GLY A 69 -1.09 -7.51 23.00
C GLY A 69 -1.62 -8.44 24.09
N GLU A 70 -2.48 -9.40 23.74
CA GLU A 70 -2.99 -10.45 24.64
C GLU A 70 -1.97 -11.56 24.93
N LYS A 71 -0.79 -11.54 24.28
CA LYS A 71 0.29 -12.50 24.52
C LYS A 71 1.30 -12.07 25.59
N GLN A 72 0.93 -11.18 26.52
CA GLN A 72 1.76 -10.80 27.66
C GLN A 72 1.26 -11.41 28.97
#